data_AF-A0A150RLM0-F1
#
_entry.id   AF-A0A150RLM0-F1
#
_cell.length_a   1.000
_cell.length_b   1.000
_cell.length_c   1.000
_cell.angle_alpha   90.00
_cell.angle_beta   90.00
_cell.angle_gamma   90.00
#
_symmetry.space_group_name_H-M   'P 1'
#
loop_
_entity.id
_entity.type
_entity.pdbx_description
1 polymer ?
#
loop_
_entity_poly.entity_id
_entity_poly.type
_entity_poly.pdbx_seq_one_letter_code
_entity_poly.pdbx_strand_id
1 'polypeptide(L)'
;MEDLAEGCVRFVERALGVRLDYRPETLPVLDHYLEQARGATSERVEALPVVAHMAGVYFGEVIRRRHASWWRMDGEDPTYWQLEFESVYLAFSPVLFIREALTRGRGAEAARDLAEDSVSGDPAALELEEEDREAVAERLAELPQVSEDEYYAPSTRLEVIDIAVDAI
;
A
#
# COMPACT_ATOMS: atom_id res chain seq x y z
N MET A 1 0.17 -3.21 15.67
CA MET A 1 0.89 -2.67 14.49
C MET A 1 2.26 -3.30 14.34
N GLU A 2 3.16 -3.13 15.31
CA GLU A 2 4.50 -3.75 15.30
C GLU A 2 4.45 -5.27 15.03
N ASP A 3 3.53 -6.00 15.66
CA ASP A 3 3.34 -7.43 15.43
C ASP A 3 2.95 -7.80 13.99
N LEU A 4 2.17 -6.95 13.31
CA LEU A 4 1.74 -7.15 11.91
C LEU A 4 2.90 -6.89 10.95
N ALA A 5 3.64 -5.79 11.16
CA ALA A 5 4.81 -5.46 10.37
C ALA A 5 5.90 -6.53 10.50
N GLU A 6 6.21 -6.95 11.73
CA GLU A 6 7.15 -8.06 11.97
C GLU A 6 6.62 -9.39 11.45
N GLY A 7 5.29 -9.57 11.41
CA GLY A 7 4.64 -10.64 10.69
C GLY A 7 5.08 -10.65 9.22
N CYS A 8 4.92 -9.54 8.51
CA CYS A 8 5.34 -9.41 7.12
C CYS A 8 6.81 -9.80 6.93
N VAL A 9 7.72 -9.26 7.76
CA VAL A 9 9.16 -9.58 7.72
C VAL A 9 9.39 -11.10 7.80
N ARG A 10 8.76 -11.78 8.76
CA ARG A 10 8.89 -13.24 8.93
C ARG A 10 8.33 -14.04 7.75
N PHE A 11 7.18 -13.62 7.21
CA PHE A 11 6.55 -14.32 6.08
C PHE A 11 7.38 -14.18 4.81
N VAL A 12 7.87 -12.96 4.52
CA VAL A 12 8.71 -12.68 3.35
C VAL A 12 10.06 -13.38 3.48
N GLU A 13 10.71 -13.32 4.64
CA GLU A 13 11.97 -14.03 4.90
C GLU A 13 11.81 -15.54 4.73
N ARG A 14 10.70 -16.12 5.20
CA ARG A 14 10.40 -17.55 5.00
C ARG A 14 10.13 -17.92 3.55
N ALA A 15 9.47 -17.05 2.78
CA ALA A 15 9.08 -17.33 1.41
C ALA A 15 10.24 -17.12 0.42
N LEU A 16 11.01 -16.04 0.59
CA LEU A 16 12.01 -15.59 -0.38
C LEU A 16 13.46 -15.72 0.12
N GLY A 17 13.68 -16.03 1.39
CA GLY A 17 15.02 -16.13 1.99
C GLY A 17 15.72 -14.79 2.19
N VAL A 18 15.00 -13.67 2.00
CA VAL A 18 15.52 -12.30 2.16
C VAL A 18 14.73 -11.60 3.26
N ARG A 19 15.45 -11.04 4.23
CA ARG A 19 14.85 -10.28 5.33
C ARG A 19 14.61 -8.84 4.92
N LEU A 20 13.36 -8.41 5.05
CA LEU A 20 12.95 -7.02 4.93
C LEU A 20 13.52 -6.17 6.08
N ASP A 21 14.01 -4.97 5.79
CA ASP A 21 14.76 -4.14 6.76
C ASP A 21 14.13 -2.76 7.04
N TYR A 22 12.94 -2.54 6.51
CA TYR A 22 12.15 -1.31 6.60
C TYR A 22 12.77 -0.11 5.88
N ARG A 23 13.75 -0.34 5.01
CA ARG A 23 14.28 0.68 4.13
C ARG A 23 13.68 0.53 2.72
N PRO A 24 13.53 1.64 1.97
CA PRO A 24 12.99 1.60 0.61
C PRO A 24 13.66 0.57 -0.30
N GLU A 25 14.95 0.30 -0.11
CA GLU A 25 15.73 -0.61 -0.95
C GLU A 25 15.28 -2.08 -0.85
N THR A 26 14.50 -2.46 0.18
CA THR A 26 13.92 -3.80 0.29
C THR A 26 12.50 -3.90 -0.23
N LEU A 27 11.87 -2.80 -0.67
CA LEU A 27 10.53 -2.85 -1.28
C LEU A 27 10.42 -3.72 -2.54
N PRO A 28 11.41 -3.79 -3.45
CA PRO A 28 11.37 -4.72 -4.57
C PRO A 28 11.21 -6.19 -4.16
N VAL A 29 11.67 -6.56 -2.97
CA VAL A 29 11.46 -7.91 -2.40
C VAL A 29 10.00 -8.10 -1.99
N LEU A 30 9.39 -7.06 -1.41
CA LEU A 30 7.96 -7.06 -1.08
C LEU A 30 7.10 -7.08 -2.35
N ASP A 31 7.46 -6.34 -3.40
CA ASP A 31 6.77 -6.35 -4.69
C ASP A 31 6.71 -7.78 -5.25
N HIS A 32 7.86 -8.46 -5.29
CA HIS A 32 7.96 -9.84 -5.77
C HIS A 32 7.14 -10.82 -4.89
N TYR A 33 7.17 -10.62 -3.57
CA TYR A 33 6.35 -11.43 -2.66
C TYR A 33 4.85 -11.25 -2.94
N LEU A 34 4.38 -10.02 -3.13
CA LEU A 34 2.97 -9.73 -3.39
C LEU A 34 2.51 -10.28 -4.75
N GLU A 35 3.39 -10.27 -5.75
CA GLU A 35 3.13 -10.90 -7.04
C GLU A 35 2.86 -12.42 -6.89
N GLN A 36 3.67 -13.12 -6.09
CA GLN A 36 3.45 -14.54 -5.77
C GLN A 36 2.20 -14.75 -4.91
N ALA A 37 2.02 -13.88 -3.90
CA ALA A 37 0.91 -13.96 -2.96
C ALA A 37 -0.45 -13.75 -3.66
N ARG A 38 -0.53 -12.89 -4.67
CA ARG A 38 -1.74 -12.64 -5.47
C ARG A 38 -2.33 -13.92 -6.07
N GLY A 39 -1.48 -14.81 -6.59
CA GLY A 39 -1.93 -16.12 -7.08
C GLY A 39 -2.54 -16.97 -5.96
N ALA A 40 -1.87 -17.02 -4.80
CA ALA A 40 -2.31 -17.79 -3.65
C ALA A 40 -3.59 -17.24 -2.99
N THR A 41 -3.74 -15.91 -2.90
CA THR A 41 -4.93 -15.25 -2.34
C THR A 41 -6.14 -15.34 -3.26
N SER A 42 -5.92 -15.47 -4.58
CA SER A 42 -7.00 -15.74 -5.53
C SER A 42 -7.58 -17.15 -5.35
N GLU A 43 -6.77 -18.12 -4.94
CA GLU A 43 -7.21 -19.50 -4.64
C GLU A 43 -7.76 -19.64 -3.21
N ARG A 44 -7.26 -18.84 -2.26
CA ARG A 44 -7.65 -18.83 -0.85
C ARG A 44 -7.97 -17.41 -0.42
N VAL A 45 -9.20 -16.99 -0.70
CA VAL A 45 -9.65 -15.62 -0.45
C VAL A 45 -9.59 -15.27 1.04
N GLU A 46 -9.70 -16.25 1.95
CA GLU A 46 -9.59 -15.99 3.39
C GLU A 46 -8.17 -15.54 3.83
N ALA A 47 -7.15 -15.81 3.01
CA ALA A 47 -5.78 -15.34 3.27
C ALA A 47 -5.57 -13.87 2.88
N LEU A 48 -6.47 -13.29 2.07
CA LEU A 48 -6.32 -11.93 1.56
C LEU A 48 -6.19 -10.88 2.66
N PRO A 49 -7.08 -10.81 3.69
CA PRO A 49 -6.95 -9.80 4.74
C PRO A 49 -5.64 -9.94 5.51
N VAL A 50 -5.22 -11.18 5.79
CA VAL A 50 -3.99 -11.45 6.53
C VAL A 50 -2.75 -10.93 5.79
N VAL A 51 -2.64 -11.21 4.48
CA VAL A 51 -1.52 -10.71 3.67
C VAL A 51 -1.60 -9.19 3.52
N ALA A 52 -2.78 -8.64 3.22
CA ALA A 52 -2.97 -7.20 3.04
C ALA A 52 -2.66 -6.41 4.31
N HIS A 53 -3.10 -6.88 5.47
CA HIS A 53 -2.84 -6.23 6.76
C HIS A 53 -1.36 -6.25 7.12
N MET A 54 -0.69 -7.40 7.02
CA MET A 54 0.73 -7.49 7.36
C MET A 54 1.59 -6.66 6.41
N ALA A 55 1.41 -6.83 5.09
CA ALA A 55 2.21 -6.11 4.10
C ALA A 55 1.87 -4.61 4.04
N GLY A 56 0.60 -4.24 4.22
CA GLY A 56 0.19 -2.84 4.27
C GLY A 56 0.73 -2.12 5.50
N VAL A 57 0.66 -2.73 6.68
CA VAL A 57 1.23 -2.15 7.89
C VAL A 57 2.76 -2.06 7.80
N TYR A 58 3.42 -3.08 7.24
CA TYR A 58 4.87 -3.00 6.97
C TYR A 58 5.21 -1.86 6.00
N PHE A 59 4.47 -1.71 4.91
CA PHE A 59 4.69 -0.65 3.92
C PHE A 59 4.49 0.74 4.54
N GLY A 60 3.43 0.92 5.34
CA GLY A 60 3.22 2.16 6.07
C GLY A 60 4.34 2.48 7.06
N GLU A 61 4.95 1.47 7.70
CA GLU A 61 6.14 1.67 8.56
C GLU A 61 7.39 2.09 7.76
N VAL A 62 7.56 1.62 6.53
CA VAL A 62 8.62 2.11 5.63
C VAL A 62 8.42 3.60 5.34
N ILE A 63 7.19 3.99 4.99
CA ILE A 63 6.84 5.38 4.70
C ILE A 63 7.01 6.27 5.94
N ARG A 64 6.56 5.81 7.12
CA ARG A 64 6.66 6.54 8.39
C ARG A 64 8.09 6.79 8.86
N ARG A 65 9.03 5.94 8.44
CA ARG A 65 10.47 6.13 8.71
C ARG A 65 11.14 7.06 7.72
N ARG A 66 10.56 7.22 6.53
CA ARG A 66 11.06 8.08 5.46
C ARG A 66 10.55 9.52 5.58
N HIS A 67 9.28 9.67 5.93
CA HIS A 67 8.56 10.94 6.01
C HIS A 67 8.03 11.19 7.42
N ALA A 68 7.91 12.46 7.82
CA ALA A 68 7.27 12.83 9.07
C ALA A 68 5.76 12.55 8.98
N SER A 69 5.34 11.40 9.48
CA SER A 69 3.94 10.96 9.47
C SER A 69 3.58 10.12 10.70
N TRP A 70 2.28 9.99 10.95
CA TRP A 70 1.72 9.18 12.02
C TRP A 70 0.55 8.33 11.51
N TRP A 71 0.26 7.29 12.27
CA TRP A 71 -0.92 6.47 12.02
C TRP A 71 -2.13 7.04 12.73
N ARG A 72 -3.20 7.32 11.98
CA ARG A 72 -4.54 7.46 12.53
C ARG A 72 -5.22 6.10 12.50
N MET A 73 -5.50 5.55 13.68
CA MET A 73 -6.16 4.26 13.83
C MET A 73 -7.64 4.48 14.15
N ASP A 74 -8.52 4.10 13.23
CA ASP A 74 -9.95 4.04 13.46
C ASP A 74 -10.39 2.58 13.62
N GLY A 75 -10.75 2.19 14.85
CA GLY A 75 -11.11 0.81 15.18
C GLY A 75 -9.95 -0.18 15.16
N GLU A 76 -10.30 -1.47 15.24
CA GLU A 76 -9.34 -2.57 15.36
C GLU A 76 -8.89 -3.15 14.01
N ASP A 77 -9.66 -2.95 12.94
CA ASP A 77 -9.35 -3.47 11.60
C ASP A 77 -8.33 -2.57 10.89
N PRO A 78 -7.11 -3.07 10.58
CA PRO A 78 -6.06 -2.31 9.90
C PRO A 78 -6.46 -1.72 8.55
N THR A 79 -7.53 -2.22 7.92
CA THR A 79 -8.09 -1.66 6.69
C THR A 79 -8.43 -0.18 6.83
N TYR A 80 -8.93 0.24 8.00
CA TYR A 80 -9.36 1.61 8.28
C TYR A 80 -8.25 2.49 8.88
N TRP A 81 -7.05 1.94 9.06
CA TRP A 81 -5.92 2.74 9.53
C TRP A 81 -5.33 3.53 8.39
N GLN A 82 -5.04 4.80 8.64
CA GLN A 82 -4.44 5.69 7.67
C GLN A 82 -3.10 6.20 8.16
N LEU A 83 -2.22 6.50 7.21
CA LEU A 83 -1.01 7.25 7.45
C LEU A 83 -1.27 8.71 7.06
N GLU A 84 -1.01 9.63 7.99
CA GLU A 84 -1.22 11.07 7.83
C GLU A 84 0.11 11.80 7.95
N PHE A 85 0.36 12.77 7.07
CA PHE A 85 1.63 13.48 6.98
C PHE A 85 1.61 14.79 7.78
N GLU A 86 2.75 15.12 8.40
CA GLU A 86 2.86 16.30 9.26
C GLU A 86 3.04 17.60 8.49
N SER A 87 3.79 17.54 7.39
CA SER A 87 4.21 18.73 6.65
C SER A 87 3.27 19.11 5.50
N VAL A 88 2.44 18.17 5.05
CA VAL A 88 1.53 18.33 3.90
C VAL A 88 0.19 17.68 4.21
N TYR A 89 -0.91 18.18 3.64
CA TYR A 89 -2.21 17.53 3.76
C TYR A 89 -2.26 16.32 2.83
N LEU A 90 -1.72 15.20 3.32
CA LEU A 90 -1.69 13.92 2.62
C LEU A 90 -2.07 12.81 3.59
N ALA A 91 -3.10 12.04 3.24
CA ALA A 91 -3.51 10.85 3.98
C ALA A 91 -3.89 9.70 3.04
N PHE A 92 -3.70 8.45 3.47
CA PHE A 92 -4.16 7.26 2.75
C PHE A 92 -4.08 6.01 3.64
N SER A 93 -4.68 4.90 3.20
CA SER A 93 -4.51 3.59 3.84
C SER A 93 -3.49 2.71 3.08
N PRO A 94 -2.30 2.45 3.66
CA PRO A 94 -1.34 1.53 3.08
C PRO A 94 -1.90 0.11 2.88
N VAL A 95 -2.80 -0.32 3.76
CA VAL A 95 -3.46 -1.64 3.68
C VAL A 95 -4.35 -1.74 2.46
N LEU A 96 -5.06 -0.67 2.12
CA LEU A 96 -5.91 -0.64 0.93
C LEU A 96 -5.10 -0.69 -0.36
N PHE A 97 -3.97 0.01 -0.43
CA PHE A 97 -3.04 -0.13 -1.56
C PHE A 97 -2.58 -1.57 -1.79
N ILE A 98 -2.15 -2.25 -0.72
CA ILE A 98 -1.72 -3.65 -0.85
C ILE A 98 -2.88 -4.55 -1.24
N ARG A 99 -4.08 -4.30 -0.69
CA ARG A 99 -5.26 -5.07 -1.06
C ARG A 99 -5.57 -4.95 -2.55
N GLU A 100 -5.49 -3.75 -3.13
CA GLU A 100 -5.65 -3.58 -4.58
C GLU A 100 -4.61 -4.33 -5.40
N ALA A 101 -3.34 -4.28 -4.98
CA ALA A 101 -2.27 -5.01 -5.64
C ALA A 101 -2.52 -6.53 -5.64
N LEU A 102 -3.14 -7.06 -4.58
CA LEU A 102 -3.49 -8.47 -4.42
C LEU A 102 -4.81 -8.88 -5.10
N THR A 103 -5.72 -7.94 -5.37
CA THR A 103 -7.04 -8.25 -5.94
C THR A 103 -7.19 -7.84 -7.40
N ARG A 104 -6.27 -7.08 -7.98
CA ARG A 104 -6.34 -6.73 -9.41
C ARG A 104 -6.42 -7.96 -10.33
N GLY A 105 -7.15 -7.84 -11.44
CA GLY A 105 -7.42 -8.95 -12.37
C GLY A 105 -8.51 -9.90 -11.88
N ARG A 106 -8.29 -11.23 -12.01
CA ARG A 106 -9.29 -12.27 -11.65
C ARG A 106 -9.70 -12.29 -10.17
N GLY A 107 -8.89 -11.71 -9.27
CA GLY A 107 -9.22 -11.59 -7.84
C GLY A 107 -10.25 -10.49 -7.53
N ALA A 108 -10.53 -9.59 -8.48
CA ALA A 108 -11.34 -8.40 -8.23
C ALA A 108 -12.82 -8.76 -8.10
N GLU A 109 -13.28 -9.79 -8.80
CA GLU A 109 -14.66 -10.28 -8.71
C GLU A 109 -14.92 -10.93 -7.34
N ALA A 110 -14.01 -11.79 -6.88
CA ALA A 110 -14.14 -12.45 -5.57
C ALA A 110 -13.98 -11.49 -4.38
N ALA A 111 -13.15 -10.45 -4.52
CA ALA A 111 -12.97 -9.44 -3.48
C ALA A 111 -14.16 -8.49 -3.34
N ARG A 112 -14.92 -8.24 -4.43
CA ARG A 112 -16.14 -7.42 -4.39
C ARG A 112 -17.23 -8.04 -3.53
N ASP A 113 -17.36 -9.37 -3.55
CA ASP A 113 -18.34 -10.09 -2.73
C ASP A 113 -18.04 -10.02 -1.23
N LEU A 114 -16.79 -9.71 -0.84
CA LEU A 114 -16.38 -9.51 0.55
C LEU A 114 -16.41 -8.04 1.00
N ALA A 115 -16.55 -7.09 0.06
CA ALA A 115 -16.65 -5.67 0.37
C ALA A 115 -18.11 -5.30 0.65
N GLU A 116 -18.63 -5.76 1.79
CA GLU A 116 -19.86 -5.20 2.36
C GLU A 116 -19.55 -3.73 2.74
N ASP A 117 -20.27 -2.78 2.14
CA ASP A 117 -20.13 -1.33 2.34
C ASP A 117 -18.88 -0.66 1.75
N SER A 118 -18.77 -0.61 0.41
CA SER A 118 -17.87 0.34 -0.24
C SER A 118 -18.36 1.78 -0.03
N VAL A 119 -17.67 2.52 0.85
CA VAL A 119 -17.74 3.97 0.99
C VAL A 119 -17.61 4.62 -0.41
N SER A 120 -18.39 5.66 -0.68
CA SER A 120 -18.31 6.42 -1.93
C SER A 120 -16.93 7.06 -2.10
N GLY A 121 -16.09 6.51 -2.98
CA GLY A 121 -14.75 6.98 -3.28
C GLY A 121 -13.84 5.81 -3.69
N ASP A 122 -12.64 6.12 -4.20
CA ASP A 122 -11.56 5.13 -4.28
C ASP A 122 -10.89 5.08 -2.89
N PRO A 123 -11.12 4.02 -2.10
CA PRO A 123 -10.66 3.99 -0.72
C PRO A 123 -9.13 3.80 -0.64
N ALA A 124 -8.45 3.45 -1.73
CA ALA A 124 -7.00 3.43 -1.82
C ALA A 124 -6.42 4.76 -2.34
N ALA A 125 -7.21 5.75 -2.74
CA ALA A 125 -6.67 7.00 -3.27
C ALA A 125 -5.91 7.82 -2.20
N LEU A 126 -4.96 8.65 -2.68
CA LEU A 126 -4.35 9.68 -1.85
C LEU A 126 -5.38 10.78 -1.56
N GLU A 127 -5.64 11.03 -0.28
CA GLU A 127 -6.41 12.18 0.18
C GLU A 127 -5.50 13.40 0.20
N LEU A 128 -5.83 14.38 -0.65
CA LEU A 128 -5.09 15.62 -0.89
C LEU A 128 -6.07 16.78 -1.01
N GLU A 129 -5.61 18.02 -0.76
CA GLU A 129 -6.37 19.21 -1.15
C GLU A 129 -6.52 19.29 -2.67
N GLU A 130 -7.49 20.08 -3.15
CA GLU A 130 -7.76 20.17 -4.59
C GLU A 130 -6.59 20.80 -5.37
N GLU A 131 -6.01 21.88 -4.85
CA GLU A 131 -4.83 22.55 -5.43
C GLU A 131 -3.60 21.62 -5.43
N ASP A 132 -3.36 20.94 -4.32
CA ASP A 132 -2.29 19.95 -4.17
C ASP A 132 -2.44 18.79 -5.18
N ARG A 133 -3.66 18.30 -5.37
CA ARG A 133 -3.93 17.22 -6.33
C ARG A 133 -3.58 17.62 -7.75
N GLU A 134 -3.85 18.87 -8.14
CA GLU A 134 -3.46 19.40 -9.45
C GLU A 134 -1.94 19.48 -9.58
N ALA A 135 -1.24 20.00 -8.56
CA ALA A 135 0.22 20.09 -8.53
C ALA A 135 0.89 18.70 -8.63
N VAL A 136 0.41 17.72 -7.86
CA VAL A 136 0.90 16.33 -7.94
C VAL A 136 0.63 15.74 -9.32
N ALA A 137 -0.57 15.95 -9.89
CA ALA A 137 -0.91 15.42 -11.21
C ALA A 137 -0.02 16.00 -12.32
N GLU A 138 0.33 17.29 -12.26
CA GLU A 138 1.26 17.93 -13.20
C GLU A 138 2.64 17.26 -13.13
N ARG A 139 3.16 17.03 -11.92
CA ARG A 139 4.47 16.37 -11.72
C ARG A 139 4.47 14.93 -12.20
N LEU A 140 3.39 14.18 -11.95
CA LEU A 140 3.25 12.81 -12.43
C LEU A 140 3.10 12.72 -13.96
N ALA A 141 2.52 13.74 -14.61
CA ALA A 141 2.36 13.78 -16.07
C ALA A 141 3.69 13.91 -16.83
N GLU A 142 4.76 14.38 -16.17
CA GLU A 142 6.11 14.45 -16.74
C GLU A 142 6.82 13.07 -16.77
N LEU A 143 6.31 12.10 -16.02
CA LEU A 143 6.91 10.77 -15.92
C LEU A 143 6.48 9.85 -17.07
N PRO A 144 7.35 8.89 -17.46
CA PRO A 144 6.95 7.86 -18.40
C PRO A 144 5.81 7.00 -17.84
N GLN A 145 4.98 6.48 -18.74
CA GLN A 145 3.97 5.49 -18.37
C GLN A 145 4.65 4.21 -17.88
N VAL A 146 4.17 3.69 -16.77
CA VAL A 146 4.61 2.41 -16.21
C VAL A 146 3.64 1.30 -16.60
N SER A 147 4.11 0.06 -16.53
CA SER A 147 3.23 -1.09 -16.70
C SER A 147 2.19 -1.16 -15.58
N GLU A 148 1.13 -1.93 -15.79
CA GLU A 148 0.14 -2.18 -14.72
C GLU A 148 0.80 -2.84 -13.50
N ASP A 149 1.78 -3.72 -13.71
CA ASP A 149 2.48 -4.37 -12.60
C ASP A 149 3.28 -3.40 -11.73
N GLU A 150 3.96 -2.45 -12.37
CA GLU A 150 4.68 -1.37 -11.68
C GLU A 150 3.71 -0.40 -11.00
N TYR A 151 2.57 -0.06 -11.63
CA TYR A 151 1.58 0.86 -11.05
C TYR A 151 1.09 0.43 -9.65
N TYR A 152 0.98 -0.88 -9.41
CA TYR A 152 0.54 -1.45 -8.14
C TYR A 152 1.69 -1.92 -7.24
N ALA A 153 2.95 -1.75 -7.64
CA ALA A 153 4.10 -2.15 -6.83
C ALA A 153 4.30 -1.18 -5.64
N PRO A 154 4.47 -1.67 -4.40
CA PRO A 154 4.85 -0.84 -3.26
C PRO A 154 6.06 0.07 -3.51
N SER A 155 7.09 -0.40 -4.21
CA SER A 155 8.25 0.44 -4.56
C SER A 155 7.86 1.66 -5.40
N THR A 156 7.11 1.45 -6.48
CA THR A 156 6.59 2.54 -7.34
C THR A 156 5.61 3.43 -6.60
N ARG A 157 4.78 2.87 -5.71
CA ARG A 157 3.89 3.69 -4.87
C ARG A 157 4.65 4.60 -3.90
N LEU A 158 5.77 4.13 -3.35
CA LEU A 158 6.63 4.99 -2.56
C LEU A 158 7.18 6.16 -3.38
N GLU A 159 7.61 5.92 -4.63
CA GLU A 159 8.07 7.00 -5.51
C GLU A 159 6.96 8.03 -5.77
N VAL A 160 5.73 7.60 -5.98
CA VAL A 160 4.57 8.51 -6.15
C VAL A 160 4.34 9.33 -4.88
N ILE A 161 4.46 8.72 -3.69
CA ILE A 161 4.33 9.43 -2.41
C ILE A 161 5.46 10.45 -2.24
N ASP A 162 6.70 10.09 -2.60
CA ASP A 162 7.82 11.01 -2.56
C ASP A 162 7.60 12.22 -3.46
N ILE A 163 7.12 12.00 -4.69
CA ILE A 163 6.78 13.07 -5.62
C ILE A 163 5.65 13.95 -5.08
N ALA A 164 4.63 13.35 -4.47
CA ALA A 164 3.52 14.09 -3.91
C ALA A 164 3.98 15.00 -2.75
N VAL A 165 4.82 14.49 -1.85
CA VAL A 165 5.41 15.27 -0.76
C VAL A 165 6.36 16.36 -1.28
N ASP A 166 7.12 16.10 -2.34
CA ASP A 166 8.03 17.10 -2.92
C ASP A 166 7.30 18.19 -3.73
N ALA A 167 6.06 17.93 -4.17
CA ALA A 167 5.26 18.84 -4.98
C ALA A 167 4.45 19.86 -4.17
N ILE A 168 4.23 19.58 -2.87
CA ILE A 168 3.38 20.35 -1.94
C ILE A 168 4.27 20.96 -0.85
#